data_AF-A0A927UFK0-F1
#
_entry.id   AF-A0A927UFK0-F1
#
_cell.length_a   1.000
_cell.length_b   1.000
_cell.length_c   1.000
_cell.angle_alpha   90.00
_cell.angle_beta   90.00
_cell.angle_gamma   90.00
#
_symmetry.space_group_name_H-M   'P 1'
#
loop_
_entity.id
_entity.type
_entity.pdbx_description
1 polymer ?
#
loop_
_entity_poly.entity_id
_entity_poly.type
_entity_poly.pdbx_seq_one_letter_code
_entity_poly.pdbx_strand_id
1 'polypeptide(L)'
;MIEDGVLIKYFTDDKEITIPDNVEELGSGCIVSNLERIDKITISENIKKIGISAFNETPVKCIVMEEGVEEIGEYAFTDSYFDEIYIPVSVKYIGDNAFVSSEGNPEGKIYVNKGSYADEYFETHNKYSGEVIVLEE
;
A
#
# COMPACT_ATOMS: atom_id res chain seq x y z
N MET A 1 7.68 13.39 10.58
CA MET A 1 7.12 13.70 11.91
C MET A 1 6.41 12.45 12.40
N ILE A 2 6.77 11.96 13.59
CA ILE A 2 6.15 10.79 14.21
C ILE A 2 5.56 11.26 15.54
N GLU A 3 4.29 10.94 15.80
CA GLU A 3 3.57 11.27 17.03
C GLU A 3 2.91 9.99 17.55
N ASP A 4 3.25 9.58 18.77
CA ASP A 4 2.70 8.37 19.42
C ASP A 4 2.71 7.11 18.52
N GLY A 5 3.82 6.89 17.80
CA GLY A 5 3.98 5.76 16.88
C GLY A 5 3.36 5.97 15.49
N VAL A 6 2.66 7.07 15.25
CA VAL A 6 2.03 7.39 13.95
C VAL A 6 2.96 8.27 13.13
N LEU A 7 3.30 7.85 11.91
CA LEU A 7 3.99 8.70 10.93
C LEU A 7 2.99 9.71 10.36
N ILE A 8 3.01 10.94 10.85
CA ILE A 8 2.08 12.00 10.43
C ILE A 8 2.46 12.58 9.07
N LYS A 9 3.77 12.70 8.81
CA LYS A 9 4.27 13.27 7.56
C LYS A 9 5.70 12.86 7.26
N TYR A 10 5.96 12.46 6.03
CA TYR A 10 7.25 12.06 5.50
C TYR A 10 7.41 12.64 4.09
N PHE A 11 8.26 13.65 3.98
CA PHE A 11 8.67 14.19 2.69
C PHE A 11 9.94 13.51 2.25
N THR A 12 9.98 13.05 1.00
CA THR A 12 11.10 12.27 0.49
C THR A 12 11.44 12.60 -0.96
N ASP A 13 12.72 12.53 -1.27
CA ASP A 13 13.29 12.45 -2.62
C ASP A 13 14.15 11.18 -2.80
N ASP A 14 14.05 10.24 -1.86
CA ASP A 14 14.71 8.94 -1.93
C ASP A 14 13.97 7.99 -2.87
N LYS A 15 14.74 7.25 -3.68
CA LYS A 15 14.20 6.22 -4.58
C LYS A 15 13.84 4.93 -3.88
N GLU A 16 14.40 4.69 -2.69
CA GLU A 16 14.09 3.53 -1.87
C GLU A 16 13.74 4.00 -0.46
N ILE A 17 12.58 3.61 0.04
CA ILE A 17 12.08 4.03 1.34
C ILE A 17 11.89 2.78 2.21
N THR A 18 12.43 2.84 3.41
CA THR A 18 12.12 1.91 4.50
C THR A 18 11.52 2.72 5.63
N ILE A 19 10.31 2.36 6.07
CA ILE A 19 9.66 3.05 7.17
C ILE A 19 10.41 2.73 8.48
N PRO A 20 10.74 3.73 9.32
CA PRO A 20 11.46 3.50 10.57
C PRO A 20 10.74 2.53 11.52
N ASP A 21 11.50 1.70 12.25
CA ASP A 21 10.97 0.65 13.14
C ASP A 21 10.12 1.18 14.31
N ASN A 22 10.25 2.45 14.65
CA ASN A 22 9.47 3.08 15.73
C ASN A 22 8.11 3.64 15.25
N VAL A 23 7.69 3.27 14.04
CA VAL A 23 6.39 3.60 13.47
C VAL A 23 5.50 2.35 13.53
N GLU A 24 4.29 2.53 14.06
CA GLU A 24 3.24 1.51 14.16
C GLU A 24 2.10 1.78 13.18
N GLU A 25 1.90 3.03 12.76
CA GLU A 25 0.86 3.44 11.82
C GLU A 25 1.39 4.48 10.83
N LEU A 26 1.02 4.33 9.56
CA LEU A 26 1.15 5.39 8.57
C LEU A 26 -0.10 6.27 8.66
N GLY A 27 0.08 7.54 9.05
CA GLY A 27 -1.02 8.48 9.14
C GLY A 27 -1.64 8.82 7.80
N SER A 28 -2.79 9.49 7.83
CA SER A 28 -3.49 9.87 6.61
C SER A 28 -2.66 10.82 5.74
N GLY A 29 -2.50 10.51 4.45
CA GLY A 29 -1.72 11.32 3.51
C GLY A 29 -0.26 11.54 3.91
N CYS A 30 0.33 10.62 4.69
CA CYS A 30 1.61 10.90 5.33
C CYS A 30 2.81 10.87 4.38
N ILE A 31 2.80 10.05 3.33
CA ILE A 31 3.92 9.96 2.39
C ILE A 31 3.72 10.97 1.26
N VAL A 32 4.70 11.86 1.09
CA VAL A 32 4.69 12.88 0.04
C VAL A 32 6.04 12.87 -0.66
N SER A 33 6.05 12.56 -1.95
CA SER A 33 7.25 12.48 -2.77
C SER A 33 7.25 13.54 -3.87
N ASN A 34 8.43 14.11 -4.17
CA ASN A 34 8.63 14.96 -5.35
C ASN A 34 9.24 14.20 -6.53
N LEU A 35 9.42 12.88 -6.40
CA LEU A 35 9.93 12.04 -7.48
C LEU A 35 8.82 11.72 -8.47
N GLU A 36 9.19 11.65 -9.75
CA GLU A 36 8.31 11.11 -10.79
C GLU A 36 7.96 9.64 -10.51
N ARG A 37 8.88 8.88 -9.89
CA ARG A 37 8.66 7.50 -9.47
C ARG A 37 9.66 7.06 -8.39
N ILE A 38 9.17 6.45 -7.32
CA ILE A 38 9.97 5.75 -6.30
C ILE A 38 10.24 4.33 -6.81
N ASP A 39 11.46 3.81 -6.66
CA ASP A 39 11.81 2.46 -7.11
C ASP A 39 11.28 1.38 -6.16
N LYS A 40 11.34 1.61 -4.84
CA LYS A 40 10.85 0.66 -3.85
C LYS A 40 10.38 1.31 -2.56
N ILE A 41 9.27 0.82 -2.03
CA ILE A 41 8.85 1.07 -0.64
C ILE A 41 8.74 -0.27 0.09
N THR A 42 9.37 -0.37 1.25
CA THR A 42 9.19 -1.48 2.18
C THR A 42 8.42 -1.00 3.40
N ILE A 43 7.24 -1.56 3.61
CA ILE A 43 6.37 -1.33 4.77
C ILE A 43 6.65 -2.49 5.75
N SER A 44 7.29 -2.17 6.86
CA SER A 44 7.83 -3.16 7.81
C SER A 44 6.74 -3.82 8.67
N GLU A 45 7.09 -4.97 9.26
CA GLU A 45 6.21 -5.78 10.13
C GLU A 45 5.61 -5.04 11.36
N ASN A 46 6.26 -3.94 11.77
CA ASN A 46 5.83 -3.09 12.88
C ASN A 46 4.62 -2.23 12.51
N ILE A 47 4.41 -1.94 11.23
CA ILE A 47 3.28 -1.16 10.75
C ILE A 47 2.03 -2.02 10.80
N LYS A 48 1.08 -1.68 11.67
CA LYS A 48 -0.22 -2.35 11.78
C LYS A 48 -1.26 -1.76 10.86
N LYS A 49 -1.13 -0.47 10.54
CA LYS A 49 -2.14 0.28 9.80
C LYS A 49 -1.53 1.23 8.79
N ILE A 50 -2.10 1.20 7.59
CA ILE A 50 -1.87 2.17 6.53
C ILE A 50 -3.09 3.08 6.48
N GLY A 51 -2.91 4.36 6.81
CA GLY A 51 -4.00 5.33 6.92
C GLY A 51 -4.63 5.73 5.60
N ILE A 52 -5.68 6.54 5.70
CA ILE A 52 -6.45 7.04 4.56
C ILE A 52 -5.52 7.83 3.64
N SER A 53 -5.52 7.52 2.35
CA SER A 53 -4.70 8.23 1.36
C SER A 53 -3.19 8.26 1.67
N ALA A 54 -2.66 7.36 2.51
CA ALA A 54 -1.28 7.42 3.00
C ALA A 54 -0.21 7.52 1.88
N PHE A 55 -0.48 6.91 0.72
CA PHE A 55 0.34 6.93 -0.50
C PHE A 55 -0.44 7.47 -1.71
N ASN A 56 -1.50 8.25 -1.49
CA ASN A 56 -2.27 8.83 -2.59
C ASN A 56 -1.35 9.63 -3.53
N GLU A 57 -1.55 9.48 -4.83
CA GLU A 57 -0.75 10.16 -5.87
C GLU A 57 0.76 9.97 -5.68
N THR A 58 1.18 8.80 -5.20
CA THR A 58 2.59 8.46 -5.01
C THR A 58 2.99 7.38 -6.00
N PRO A 59 3.57 7.71 -7.18
CA PRO A 59 4.05 6.73 -8.14
C PRO A 59 5.18 5.88 -7.54
N VAL A 60 4.97 4.57 -7.42
CA VAL A 60 5.96 3.63 -6.87
C VAL A 60 6.09 2.42 -7.76
N LYS A 61 7.30 2.00 -8.13
CA LYS A 61 7.48 0.80 -8.93
C LYS A 61 7.09 -0.47 -8.15
N CYS A 62 7.69 -0.70 -6.99
CA CYS A 62 7.44 -1.89 -6.17
C CYS A 62 7.11 -1.52 -4.72
N ILE A 63 6.01 -2.07 -4.20
CA ILE A 63 5.62 -1.94 -2.80
C ILE A 63 5.63 -3.34 -2.17
N VAL A 64 6.42 -3.51 -1.12
CA VAL A 64 6.45 -4.73 -0.33
C VAL A 64 5.89 -4.43 1.05
N MET A 65 4.78 -5.08 1.41
CA MET A 65 4.23 -5.07 2.75
C MET A 65 4.61 -6.38 3.45
N GLU A 66 5.35 -6.25 4.55
CA GLU A 66 5.72 -7.39 5.38
C GLU A 66 4.54 -7.88 6.24
N GLU A 67 4.61 -9.14 6.68
CA GLU A 67 3.63 -9.71 7.60
C GLU A 67 3.53 -8.88 8.87
N GLY A 68 2.31 -8.51 9.26
CA GLY A 68 2.05 -7.66 10.41
C GLY A 68 1.11 -6.50 10.12
N VAL A 69 1.03 -6.06 8.85
CA VAL A 69 0.04 -5.07 8.40
C VAL A 69 -1.35 -5.68 8.46
N GLU A 70 -2.27 -5.03 9.18
CA GLU A 70 -3.64 -5.52 9.39
C GLU A 70 -4.70 -4.68 8.66
N GLU A 71 -4.46 -3.38 8.47
CA GLU A 71 -5.44 -2.45 7.92
C GLU A 71 -4.84 -1.61 6.79
N ILE A 72 -5.51 -1.60 5.64
CA ILE A 72 -5.25 -0.68 4.53
C ILE A 72 -6.43 0.29 4.41
N GLY A 73 -6.20 1.58 4.59
CA GLY A 73 -7.22 2.61 4.65
C GLY A 73 -7.89 2.95 3.31
N GLU A 74 -8.99 3.69 3.38
CA GLU A 74 -9.68 4.24 2.21
C GLU A 74 -8.71 5.08 1.37
N TYR A 75 -8.74 4.90 0.05
CA TYR A 75 -7.85 5.56 -0.90
C TYR A 75 -6.33 5.42 -0.65
N ALA A 76 -5.87 4.50 0.20
CA ALA A 76 -4.49 4.43 0.66
C ALA A 76 -3.45 4.49 -0.48
N PHE A 77 -3.72 3.83 -1.60
CA PHE A 77 -2.90 3.77 -2.81
C PHE A 77 -3.65 4.27 -4.06
N THR A 78 -4.58 5.22 -3.89
CA THR A 78 -5.29 5.81 -5.03
C THR A 78 -4.35 6.62 -5.90
N ASP A 79 -4.40 6.39 -7.21
CA ASP A 79 -3.53 7.06 -8.19
C ASP A 79 -2.02 6.91 -7.89
N SER A 80 -1.61 5.78 -7.29
CA SER A 80 -0.19 5.49 -6.97
C SER A 80 0.59 4.74 -8.08
N TYR A 81 -0.05 4.38 -9.19
CA TYR A 81 0.57 3.82 -10.42
C TYR A 81 1.75 2.86 -10.22
N PHE A 82 1.51 1.74 -9.53
CA PHE A 82 2.55 0.75 -9.21
C PHE A 82 2.69 -0.38 -10.23
N ASP A 83 3.91 -0.92 -10.39
CA ASP A 83 4.13 -2.14 -11.19
C ASP A 83 3.75 -3.37 -10.37
N GLU A 84 4.17 -3.43 -9.10
CA GLU A 84 3.94 -4.57 -8.22
C GLU A 84 3.64 -4.14 -6.79
N ILE A 85 2.63 -4.75 -6.18
CA ILE A 85 2.36 -4.67 -4.74
C ILE A 85 2.09 -6.05 -4.17
N TYR A 86 2.73 -6.38 -3.06
CA TYR A 86 2.52 -7.63 -2.34
C TYR A 86 1.72 -7.36 -1.08
N ILE A 87 0.55 -7.98 -0.93
CA ILE A 87 -0.32 -7.83 0.24
C ILE A 87 -0.19 -9.08 1.13
N PRO A 88 0.25 -8.93 2.40
CA PRO A 88 0.49 -10.04 3.31
C PRO A 88 -0.82 -10.68 3.78
N VAL A 89 -0.74 -11.93 4.27
CA VAL A 89 -1.92 -12.65 4.79
C VAL A 89 -2.48 -12.03 6.05
N SER A 90 -1.67 -11.24 6.77
CA SER A 90 -2.07 -10.53 7.98
C SER A 90 -3.13 -9.44 7.76
N VAL A 91 -3.35 -8.97 6.52
CA VAL A 91 -4.36 -7.94 6.23
C VAL A 91 -5.75 -8.49 6.53
N LYS A 92 -6.53 -7.73 7.28
CA LYS A 92 -7.91 -8.07 7.70
C LYS A 92 -8.94 -7.05 7.22
N TYR A 93 -8.48 -5.91 6.68
CA TYR A 93 -9.33 -4.85 6.19
C TYR A 93 -8.65 -4.09 5.05
N ILE A 94 -9.42 -3.84 3.99
CA ILE A 94 -9.06 -2.98 2.87
C ILE A 94 -10.20 -1.98 2.69
N GLY A 95 -9.87 -0.70 2.82
CA GLY A 95 -10.82 0.40 2.69
C GLY A 95 -11.29 0.62 1.25
N ASP A 96 -12.43 1.28 1.13
CA ASP A 96 -13.01 1.58 -0.17
C ASP A 96 -12.01 2.31 -1.08
N ASN A 97 -11.99 1.87 -2.34
CA ASN A 97 -11.17 2.49 -3.39
C ASN A 97 -9.66 2.54 -3.09
N ALA A 98 -9.15 1.76 -2.14
CA ALA A 98 -7.74 1.78 -1.72
C ALA A 98 -6.74 1.66 -2.88
N PHE A 99 -7.13 0.98 -3.98
CA PHE A 99 -6.29 0.76 -5.15
C PHE A 99 -6.87 1.36 -6.44
N VAL A 100 -7.85 2.25 -6.38
CA VAL A 100 -8.44 2.85 -7.60
C VAL A 100 -7.44 3.78 -8.29
N SER A 101 -7.45 3.79 -9.63
CA SER A 101 -6.73 4.77 -10.45
C SER A 101 -7.70 5.41 -11.43
N SER A 102 -7.61 6.74 -11.56
CA SER A 102 -8.41 7.59 -12.43
C SER A 102 -8.14 7.33 -13.92
N GLU A 103 -6.88 7.04 -14.29
CA GLU A 103 -6.47 6.67 -15.65
C GLU A 103 -6.35 5.15 -15.85
N GLY A 104 -6.52 4.39 -14.76
CA GLY A 104 -6.27 2.97 -14.69
C GLY A 104 -4.80 2.63 -14.42
N ASN A 105 -4.55 1.38 -14.02
CA ASN A 105 -3.19 0.84 -13.85
C ASN A 105 -3.11 -0.56 -14.48
N PRO A 106 -3.26 -0.68 -15.81
CA PRO A 106 -3.47 -1.97 -16.48
C PRO A 106 -2.25 -2.91 -16.40
N GLU A 107 -1.04 -2.37 -16.20
CA GLU A 107 0.19 -3.15 -16.08
C GLU A 107 0.53 -3.53 -14.63
N GLY A 108 -0.08 -2.83 -13.67
CA GLY A 108 0.21 -3.05 -12.26
C GLY A 108 -0.39 -4.34 -11.74
N LYS A 109 0.37 -5.05 -10.92
CA LYS A 109 0.02 -6.34 -10.35
C LYS A 109 -0.13 -6.26 -8.84
N ILE A 110 -1.24 -6.77 -8.35
CA ILE A 110 -1.46 -6.99 -6.93
C ILE A 110 -1.29 -8.48 -6.66
N TYR A 111 -0.34 -8.85 -5.82
CA TYR A 111 -0.11 -10.21 -5.38
C TYR A 111 -0.80 -10.43 -4.04
N VAL A 112 -1.68 -11.43 -3.98
CA VAL A 112 -2.40 -11.86 -2.78
C VAL A 112 -2.25 -13.36 -2.60
N ASN A 113 -2.32 -13.85 -1.37
CA ASN A 113 -2.30 -15.28 -1.09
C ASN A 113 -3.71 -15.85 -1.14
N LYS A 114 -3.88 -17.03 -1.74
CA LYS A 114 -5.17 -17.70 -1.84
C LYS A 114 -5.82 -17.93 -0.47
N GLY A 115 -7.11 -17.64 -0.37
CA GLY A 115 -7.90 -17.78 0.85
C GLY A 115 -7.61 -16.70 1.91
N SER A 116 -6.76 -15.72 1.62
CA SER A 116 -6.58 -14.54 2.48
C SER A 116 -7.77 -13.60 2.38
N TYR A 117 -7.88 -12.67 3.34
CA TYR A 117 -8.88 -11.60 3.26
C TYR A 117 -8.72 -10.77 1.98
N ALA A 118 -7.48 -10.49 1.57
CA ALA A 118 -7.21 -9.73 0.36
C ALA A 118 -7.69 -10.46 -0.90
N ASP A 119 -7.52 -11.79 -0.95
CA ASP A 119 -8.07 -12.63 -2.04
C ASP A 119 -9.58 -12.49 -2.14
N GLU A 120 -10.32 -12.73 -1.03
CA GLU A 120 -11.78 -12.57 -1.01
C GLU A 120 -12.23 -11.15 -1.36
N TYR A 121 -11.50 -10.13 -0.87
CA TYR A 121 -11.76 -8.73 -1.18
C TYR A 121 -11.68 -8.47 -2.69
N PHE A 122 -10.63 -8.95 -3.37
CA PHE A 122 -10.48 -8.76 -4.82
C PHE A 122 -11.38 -9.68 -5.66
N GLU A 123 -11.96 -10.73 -5.09
CA GLU A 123 -13.01 -11.48 -5.78
C GLU A 123 -14.35 -10.75 -5.77
N THR A 124 -14.66 -10.02 -4.69
CA THR A 124 -16.02 -9.53 -4.42
C THR A 124 -16.18 -8.01 -4.53
N HIS A 125 -15.11 -7.22 -4.34
CA HIS A 125 -15.14 -5.76 -4.26
C HIS A 125 -14.12 -5.08 -5.18
N ASN A 126 -13.54 -5.83 -6.12
CA ASN A 126 -12.44 -5.33 -6.94
C ASN A 126 -12.87 -4.19 -7.89
N LYS A 127 -12.34 -3.00 -7.58
CA LYS A 127 -12.38 -1.81 -8.45
C LYS A 127 -11.01 -1.48 -9.04
N TYR A 128 -10.00 -2.31 -8.78
CA TYR A 128 -8.68 -2.20 -9.38
C TYR A 128 -8.75 -2.59 -10.86
N SER A 129 -8.11 -1.80 -11.70
CA SER A 129 -8.15 -1.95 -13.16
C SER A 129 -7.00 -2.78 -13.73
N GLY A 130 -6.00 -3.12 -12.91
CA GLY A 130 -4.88 -3.99 -13.29
C GLY A 130 -5.14 -5.46 -12.98
N GLU A 131 -4.06 -6.23 -12.89
CA GLU A 131 -4.11 -7.67 -12.65
C GLU A 131 -3.99 -7.98 -11.14
N VAL A 132 -4.85 -8.89 -10.64
CA VAL A 132 -4.69 -9.49 -9.32
C VAL A 132 -4.20 -10.92 -9.50
N ILE A 133 -3.03 -11.21 -8.95
CA ILE A 133 -2.36 -12.51 -9.02
C ILE A 133 -2.54 -13.21 -7.69
N VAL A 134 -3.26 -14.33 -7.71
CA VAL A 134 -3.47 -15.19 -6.55
C VAL A 134 -2.33 -16.20 -6.47
N LEU A 135 -1.56 -16.15 -5.39
CA LEU A 135 -0.48 -17.08 -5.10
C LEU A 135 -1.06 -18.35 -4.46
N GLU A 136 -0.73 -19.50 -5.04
CA GLU A 136 -1.02 -20.83 -4.51
C GLU A 136 0.16 -21.27 -3.61
N GLU A 137 -0.13 -22.02 -2.54
CA GLU A 137 0.90 -22.66 -1.69
C GLU A 137 1.75 -23.70 -2.44
#